data_AF-A0A7X5UD74-F1
#
_entry.id   AF-A0A7X5UD74-F1
#
_cell.length_a   1.000
_cell.length_b   1.000
_cell.length_c   1.000
_cell.angle_alpha   90.00
_cell.angle_beta   90.00
_cell.angle_gamma   90.00
#
_symmetry.space_group_name_H-M   'P 1'
#
loop_
_entity.id
_entity.type
_entity.pdbx_description
1 polymer ?
#
loop_
_entity_poly.entity_id
_entity_poly.type
_entity_poly.pdbx_seq_one_letter_code
_entity_poly.pdbx_strand_id
1 'polypeptide(L)'
;MDHNAMGTDPCDSQNDAIFNTTTQKRTHVDPRTGLFEALVPLQKITGNPGQGPVMDLSLYYSPVVNNMAALGDGWSFAVTTWYEKNDDLTLHTGEVIDVKKGATFKNAAVKITWTDNNTTMTVERTDGRVETLKKQGDSQIWVPQKFTTD
;
A
#
# COMPACT_ATOMS: atom_id res chain seq x y z
N MET A 1 8.90 -27.72 22.51
CA MET A 1 7.44 -27.59 22.63
C MET A 1 6.91 -27.67 21.24
N ASP A 2 6.15 -28.72 20.95
CA ASP A 2 5.67 -29.02 19.61
C ASP A 2 4.78 -27.88 19.13
N HIS A 3 5.14 -27.30 17.99
CA HIS A 3 4.35 -26.27 17.33
C HIS A 3 3.02 -26.91 16.91
N ASN A 4 1.90 -26.33 17.35
CA ASN A 4 0.59 -26.72 16.86
C ASN A 4 0.62 -26.70 15.33
N ALA A 5 0.21 -27.80 14.69
CA ALA A 5 0.01 -27.89 13.24
C ALA A 5 -1.24 -27.11 12.79
N MET A 6 -1.45 -25.90 13.32
CA MET A 6 -2.42 -24.98 12.74
C MET A 6 -1.86 -24.60 11.37
N GLY A 7 -2.60 -24.96 10.32
CA GLY A 7 -2.18 -24.73 8.95
C GLY A 7 -1.71 -23.30 8.73
N THR A 8 -0.79 -23.15 7.80
CA THR A 8 -0.34 -21.90 7.18
C THR A 8 -1.52 -20.93 7.04
N ASP A 9 -1.50 -19.85 7.82
CA ASP A 9 -2.51 -18.78 7.76
C ASP A 9 -2.42 -18.16 6.36
N PRO A 10 -3.52 -17.92 5.64
CA PRO A 10 -3.47 -17.16 4.39
C PRO A 10 -2.70 -15.83 4.47
N CYS A 11 -2.51 -15.24 5.65
CA CYS A 11 -1.68 -14.07 5.90
C CYS A 11 -0.16 -14.35 6.02
N ASP A 12 0.25 -15.57 6.41
CA ASP A 12 1.67 -15.93 6.63
C ASP A 12 2.40 -16.25 5.31
N SER A 13 1.67 -16.78 4.34
CA SER A 13 2.05 -16.88 2.95
C SER A 13 1.52 -15.61 2.32
N GLN A 14 2.38 -14.58 2.22
CA GLN A 14 2.13 -13.43 1.35
C GLN A 14 1.84 -13.95 -0.06
N ASN A 15 0.58 -14.28 -0.33
CA ASN A 15 0.06 -14.33 -1.67
C ASN A 15 -0.15 -12.87 -2.02
N ASP A 16 0.42 -12.42 -3.14
CA ASP A 16 0.10 -11.12 -3.71
C ASP A 16 -1.41 -11.01 -3.68
N ALA A 17 -1.93 -10.10 -2.86
CA ALA A 17 -3.36 -10.07 -2.59
C ALA A 17 -4.05 -9.91 -3.95
N ILE A 18 -4.75 -10.95 -4.40
CA ILE A 18 -5.49 -10.95 -5.67
C ILE A 18 -6.56 -9.83 -5.65
N PHE A 19 -6.83 -9.29 -4.46
CA PHE A 19 -7.83 -8.29 -4.20
C PHE A 19 -7.26 -7.09 -3.45
N ASN A 20 -7.46 -5.92 -4.04
CA ASN A 20 -7.04 -4.65 -3.47
C ASN A 20 -8.20 -4.01 -2.66
N THR A 21 -8.17 -4.19 -1.35
CA THR A 21 -9.18 -3.64 -0.42
C THR A 21 -9.27 -2.11 -0.49
N THR A 22 -8.22 -1.39 -0.91
CA THR A 22 -8.27 0.08 -1.03
C THR A 22 -9.23 0.57 -2.13
N THR A 23 -9.61 -0.29 -3.09
CA THR A 23 -10.68 0.03 -4.07
C THR A 23 -12.08 -0.26 -3.52
N GLN A 24 -12.21 -1.23 -2.61
CA GLN A 24 -13.49 -1.66 -2.08
C GLN A 24 -13.87 -0.83 -0.85
N LYS A 25 -14.62 0.26 -1.10
CA LYS A 25 -15.06 1.18 -0.04
C LYS A 25 -16.30 0.68 0.73
N ARG A 26 -16.35 -0.61 1.06
CA ARG A 26 -17.44 -1.23 1.84
C ARG A 26 -16.97 -2.50 2.53
N THR A 27 -17.64 -2.86 3.62
CA THR A 27 -17.54 -4.19 4.24
C THR A 27 -18.34 -5.21 3.45
N HIS A 28 -17.74 -6.36 3.13
CA HIS A 28 -18.36 -7.37 2.27
C HIS A 28 -17.72 -8.76 2.46
N VAL A 29 -18.42 -9.80 2.01
CA VAL A 29 -17.85 -11.13 1.82
C VAL A 29 -17.76 -11.36 0.32
N ASP A 30 -16.56 -11.52 -0.21
CA ASP A 30 -16.39 -11.80 -1.65
C ASP A 30 -17.08 -13.13 -1.99
N PRO A 31 -18.08 -13.14 -2.90
CA PRO A 31 -18.89 -14.33 -3.16
C PRO A 31 -18.14 -15.42 -3.93
N ARG A 32 -17.01 -15.11 -4.55
CA ARG A 32 -16.19 -16.07 -5.33
C ARG A 32 -15.22 -16.82 -4.42
N THR A 33 -14.70 -16.16 -3.40
CA THR A 33 -13.64 -16.67 -2.51
C THR A 33 -14.14 -16.99 -1.11
N GLY A 34 -15.26 -16.41 -0.68
CA GLY A 34 -15.78 -16.50 0.68
C GLY A 34 -14.99 -15.66 1.69
N LEU A 35 -14.02 -14.86 1.25
CA LEU A 35 -13.19 -14.04 2.13
C LEU A 35 -13.94 -12.82 2.63
N PHE A 36 -13.84 -12.56 3.93
CA PHE A 36 -14.42 -11.38 4.58
C PHE A 36 -13.47 -10.19 4.49
N GLU A 37 -14.00 -9.06 4.08
CA GLU A 37 -13.28 -7.79 3.96
C GLU A 37 -14.04 -6.71 4.72
N ALA A 38 -13.29 -5.82 5.38
CA ALA A 38 -13.90 -4.72 6.12
C ALA A 38 -13.33 -3.37 5.70
N LEU A 39 -14.23 -2.38 5.62
CA LEU A 39 -13.88 -0.98 5.62
C LEU A 39 -14.36 -0.38 6.95
N VAL A 40 -13.45 0.23 7.69
CA VAL A 40 -13.80 1.15 8.78
C VAL A 40 -13.55 2.56 8.28
N PRO A 41 -14.59 3.31 7.88
CA PRO A 41 -14.42 4.65 7.35
C PRO A 41 -13.94 5.59 8.45
N LEU A 42 -12.86 6.32 8.17
CA LEU A 42 -12.32 7.35 9.06
C LEU A 42 -12.21 8.67 8.29
N GLN A 43 -11.82 9.73 9.02
CA GLN A 43 -11.76 11.07 8.47
C GLN A 43 -10.65 11.19 7.41
N LYS A 44 -10.97 11.85 6.30
CA LYS A 44 -9.96 12.29 5.33
C LYS A 44 -9.32 13.58 5.81
N ILE A 45 -7.99 13.65 5.73
CA ILE A 45 -7.23 14.83 6.11
C ILE A 45 -6.63 15.45 4.84
N THR A 46 -6.83 16.76 4.69
CA THR A 46 -6.20 17.54 3.63
C THR A 46 -5.22 18.51 4.26
N GLY A 47 -3.95 18.40 3.89
CA GLY A 47 -2.90 19.32 4.33
C GLY A 47 -3.00 20.68 3.64
N ASN A 48 -2.06 21.57 3.98
CA ASN A 48 -1.83 22.86 3.32
C ASN A 48 -3.12 23.70 3.09
N PRO A 49 -3.72 24.28 4.14
CA PRO A 49 -5.06 24.87 4.12
C PRO A 49 -6.11 24.32 3.13
N GLY A 50 -6.16 23.00 2.91
CA GLY A 50 -7.09 22.37 1.95
C GLY A 50 -6.61 22.30 0.50
N GLN A 51 -5.40 22.77 0.21
CA GLN A 51 -4.74 22.75 -1.10
C GLN A 51 -3.71 21.62 -1.24
N GLY A 52 -3.43 20.88 -0.17
CA GLY A 52 -2.52 19.74 -0.20
C GLY A 52 -3.20 18.46 -0.69
N PRO A 53 -2.44 17.36 -0.83
CA PRO A 53 -3.02 16.08 -1.18
C PRO A 53 -3.92 15.57 -0.06
N VAL A 54 -5.00 14.88 -0.44
CA VAL A 54 -5.93 14.25 0.50
C VAL A 54 -5.36 12.91 0.95
N MET A 55 -5.30 12.69 2.26
CA MET A 55 -4.98 11.40 2.86
C MET A 55 -6.25 10.77 3.43
N ASP A 56 -6.58 9.57 2.96
CA ASP A 56 -7.68 8.77 3.49
C ASP A 56 -7.16 7.91 4.64
N LEU A 57 -7.64 8.17 5.86
CA LEU A 57 -7.25 7.41 7.05
C LEU A 57 -8.13 6.18 7.30
N SER A 58 -9.09 5.88 6.42
CA SER A 58 -9.93 4.70 6.59
C SER A 58 -9.09 3.44 6.73
N LEU A 59 -9.54 2.52 7.58
CA LEU A 59 -8.88 1.23 7.77
C LEU A 59 -9.49 0.20 6.83
N TYR A 60 -8.61 -0.52 6.14
CA TYR A 60 -8.95 -1.56 5.20
C TYR A 60 -8.45 -2.89 5.74
N TYR A 61 -9.35 -3.87 5.82
CA TYR A 61 -9.04 -5.23 6.26
C TYR A 61 -9.12 -6.22 5.10
N SER A 62 -8.06 -7.03 4.94
CA SER A 62 -7.99 -8.17 4.04
C SER A 62 -7.40 -9.39 4.75
N PRO A 63 -8.02 -10.57 4.66
CA PRO A 63 -7.54 -11.78 5.35
C PRO A 63 -6.34 -12.44 4.65
N VAL A 64 -5.76 -11.81 3.62
CA VAL A 64 -4.58 -12.31 2.90
C VAL A 64 -3.38 -11.37 3.00
N VAL A 65 -3.49 -10.32 3.82
CA VAL A 65 -2.43 -9.33 4.02
C VAL A 65 -1.87 -9.52 5.43
N ASN A 66 -0.54 -9.64 5.54
CA ASN A 66 0.12 -9.75 6.85
C ASN A 66 0.15 -8.40 7.58
N ASN A 67 0.56 -8.33 8.84
CA ASN A 67 0.68 -7.09 9.61
C ASN A 67 1.81 -6.17 9.10
N MET A 68 1.54 -5.43 8.01
CA MET A 68 2.52 -4.55 7.37
C MET A 68 2.60 -3.16 8.03
N ALA A 69 1.59 -2.80 8.81
CA ALA A 69 1.40 -1.45 9.35
C ALA A 69 1.40 -1.36 10.89
N ALA A 70 1.73 -2.46 11.59
CA ALA A 70 1.61 -2.58 13.05
C ALA A 70 0.18 -2.33 13.59
N LEU A 71 -0.83 -2.58 12.76
CA LEU A 71 -2.26 -2.44 13.09
C LEU A 71 -2.90 -3.77 13.48
N GLY A 72 -2.17 -4.88 13.34
CA GLY A 72 -2.69 -6.24 13.38
C GLY A 72 -2.76 -6.85 11.98
N ASP A 73 -2.86 -8.18 11.89
CA ASP A 73 -2.92 -8.89 10.62
C ASP A 73 -4.13 -8.45 9.80
N GLY A 74 -3.93 -8.30 8.49
CA GLY A 74 -4.94 -7.88 7.53
C GLY A 74 -5.26 -6.40 7.48
N TRP A 75 -4.82 -5.61 8.46
CA TRP A 75 -5.16 -4.18 8.54
C TRP A 75 -4.14 -3.29 7.84
N SER A 76 -4.65 -2.31 7.08
CA SER A 76 -3.85 -1.36 6.33
C SER A 76 -4.53 0.00 6.20
N PHE A 77 -3.71 1.04 6.00
CA PHE A 77 -4.14 2.32 5.45
C PHE A 77 -3.98 2.30 3.92
N ALA A 78 -4.79 3.09 3.22
CA ALA A 78 -4.63 3.31 1.78
C ALA A 78 -3.48 4.28 1.48
N VAL A 79 -2.24 3.83 1.69
CA VAL A 79 -1.01 4.58 1.38
C VAL A 79 -0.18 3.85 0.33
N THR A 80 0.50 4.61 -0.53
CA THR A 80 1.39 4.02 -1.53
C THR A 80 2.55 3.32 -0.83
N THR A 81 2.79 2.04 -1.13
CA THR A 81 3.81 1.21 -0.49
C THR A 81 4.55 0.40 -1.55
N TRP A 82 5.87 0.30 -1.45
CA TRP A 82 6.68 -0.53 -2.34
C TRP A 82 7.41 -1.63 -1.59
N TYR A 83 7.37 -2.84 -2.15
CA TYR A 83 7.96 -4.03 -1.57
C TYR A 83 9.19 -4.46 -2.37
N GLU A 84 10.37 -4.23 -1.80
CA GLU A 84 11.66 -4.53 -2.43
C GLU A 84 11.85 -6.04 -2.68
N LYS A 85 11.11 -6.90 -1.96
CA LYS A 85 11.19 -8.36 -2.13
C LYS A 85 10.62 -8.82 -3.48
N ASN A 86 9.55 -8.19 -3.94
CA ASN A 86 8.81 -8.60 -5.13
C ASN A 86 8.91 -7.58 -6.29
N ASP A 87 9.49 -6.39 -6.03
CA ASP A 87 9.47 -5.23 -6.93
C ASP A 87 8.06 -4.63 -7.13
N ASP A 88 7.13 -4.83 -6.19
CA ASP A 88 5.73 -4.41 -6.32
C ASP A 88 5.45 -3.07 -5.66
N LEU A 89 4.90 -2.12 -6.43
CA LEU A 89 4.37 -0.84 -5.93
C LEU A 89 2.84 -0.91 -5.86
N THR A 90 2.29 -0.89 -4.66
CA THR A 90 0.85 -0.71 -4.45
C THR A 90 0.58 0.77 -4.20
N LEU A 91 -0.14 1.43 -5.11
CA LEU A 91 -0.51 2.84 -4.98
C LEU A 91 -1.56 3.04 -3.86
N HIS A 92 -1.78 4.28 -3.42
CA HIS A 92 -2.86 4.60 -2.47
C HIS A 92 -4.27 4.33 -3.03
N THR A 93 -4.40 4.22 -4.36
CA THR A 93 -5.61 3.73 -5.05
C THR A 93 -5.66 2.20 -5.11
N GLY A 94 -4.54 1.57 -4.73
CA GLY A 94 -4.17 0.15 -4.77
C GLY A 94 -4.11 -0.51 -6.14
N GLU A 95 -3.96 0.31 -7.18
CA GLU A 95 -3.30 -0.17 -8.40
C GLU A 95 -1.92 -0.71 -8.02
N VAL A 96 -1.58 -1.90 -8.53
CA VAL A 96 -0.28 -2.55 -8.32
C VAL A 96 0.54 -2.44 -9.59
N ILE A 97 1.80 -2.05 -9.46
CA ILE A 97 2.72 -1.83 -10.57
C ILE A 97 4.06 -2.47 -10.25
N ASP A 98 4.53 -3.34 -11.15
CA ASP A 98 5.86 -3.93 -11.06
C ASP A 98 6.92 -2.88 -11.44
N VAL A 99 7.71 -2.45 -10.45
CA VAL A 99 8.80 -1.49 -10.64
C VAL A 99 10.05 -1.97 -9.92
N LYS A 100 11.06 -2.31 -10.72
CA LYS A 100 12.38 -2.67 -10.22
C LYS A 100 13.07 -1.49 -9.57
N LYS A 101 13.83 -1.76 -8.51
CA LYS A 101 14.66 -0.75 -7.85
C LYS A 101 15.58 -0.03 -8.83
N GLY A 102 15.55 1.31 -8.81
CA GLY A 102 16.35 2.16 -9.69
C GLY A 102 15.84 2.28 -11.13
N ALA A 103 14.80 1.53 -11.51
CA ALA A 103 14.18 1.68 -12.82
C ALA A 103 13.24 2.88 -12.84
N THR A 104 13.33 3.70 -13.88
CA THR A 104 12.32 4.72 -14.14
C THR A 104 11.10 4.07 -14.78
N PHE A 105 9.90 4.40 -14.29
CA PHE A 105 8.64 3.96 -14.87
C PHE A 105 7.78 5.18 -15.19
N LYS A 106 7.08 5.16 -16.33
CA LYS A 106 6.13 6.20 -16.69
C LYS A 106 5.04 5.63 -17.59
N ASN A 107 3.79 5.86 -17.22
CA ASN A 107 2.63 5.64 -18.08
C ASN A 107 1.77 6.91 -18.14
N ALA A 108 0.54 6.79 -18.63
CA ALA A 108 -0.37 7.92 -18.72
C ALA A 108 -0.86 8.47 -17.37
N ALA A 109 -0.81 7.68 -16.29
CA ALA A 109 -1.38 8.00 -14.97
C ALA A 109 -0.32 8.26 -13.88
N VAL A 110 0.85 7.64 -13.98
CA VAL A 110 1.89 7.67 -12.95
C VAL A 110 3.30 7.75 -13.56
N LYS A 111 4.19 8.45 -12.86
CA LYS A 111 5.62 8.51 -13.11
C LYS A 111 6.36 8.17 -11.83
N ILE A 112 7.35 7.29 -11.92
CA ILE A 112 8.13 6.81 -10.80
C ILE A 112 9.60 7.05 -11.11
N THR A 113 10.27 7.71 -10.18
CA THR A 113 11.69 8.06 -10.28
C THR A 113 12.43 7.68 -9.01
N TRP A 114 13.72 7.40 -9.15
CA TRP A 114 14.61 7.09 -8.04
C TRP A 114 15.67 8.18 -7.93
N THR A 115 15.92 8.66 -6.72
CA THR A 115 16.95 9.66 -6.41
C THR A 115 17.86 9.14 -5.29
N ASP A 116 18.90 9.91 -4.98
CA ASP A 116 19.82 9.65 -3.86
C ASP A 116 20.43 8.24 -3.91
N ASN A 117 21.00 7.86 -5.06
CA ASN A 117 21.54 6.51 -5.29
C ASN A 117 20.49 5.40 -5.05
N ASN A 118 19.26 5.62 -5.50
CA ASN A 118 18.12 4.70 -5.34
C ASN A 118 17.74 4.45 -3.88
N THR A 119 17.93 5.44 -3.00
CA THR A 119 17.49 5.40 -1.58
C THR A 119 16.20 6.19 -1.33
N THR A 120 15.76 6.95 -2.33
CA THR A 120 14.51 7.70 -2.33
C THR A 120 13.75 7.37 -3.61
N MET A 121 12.45 7.06 -3.48
CA MET A 121 11.57 6.85 -4.62
C MET A 121 10.48 7.92 -4.63
N THR A 122 10.23 8.53 -5.78
CA THR A 122 9.17 9.53 -5.97
C THR A 122 8.13 9.00 -6.92
N VAL A 123 6.87 9.03 -6.49
CA VAL A 123 5.69 8.62 -7.26
C VAL A 123 4.85 9.86 -7.53
N GLU A 124 4.82 10.29 -8.79
CA GLU A 124 4.04 11.43 -9.29
C GLU A 124 2.82 10.90 -10.03
N ARG A 125 1.63 11.42 -9.71
CA ARG A 125 0.37 11.04 -10.37
C ARG A 125 -0.20 12.20 -11.18
N THR A 126 -1.01 11.87 -12.18
CA THR A 126 -1.69 12.90 -13.01
C THR A 126 -2.72 13.74 -12.27
N ASP A 127 -3.19 13.28 -11.10
CA ASP A 127 -4.05 14.07 -10.21
C ASP A 127 -3.28 15.14 -9.41
N GLY A 128 -1.97 15.29 -9.68
CA GLY A 128 -1.09 16.25 -9.03
C GLY A 128 -0.49 15.73 -7.72
N ARG A 129 -0.92 14.57 -7.20
CA ARG A 129 -0.35 13.98 -5.99
C ARG A 129 1.07 13.50 -6.23
N VAL A 130 1.97 13.88 -5.34
CA VAL A 130 3.35 13.41 -5.31
C VAL A 130 3.66 12.78 -3.95
N GLU A 131 4.19 11.57 -3.97
CA GLU A 131 4.56 10.79 -2.78
C GLU A 131 6.04 10.47 -2.83
N THR A 132 6.79 10.84 -1.79
CA THR A 132 8.21 10.47 -1.65
C THR A 132 8.33 9.35 -0.62
N LEU A 133 8.79 8.19 -1.08
CA LEU A 133 8.92 6.97 -0.31
C LEU A 133 10.37 6.71 0.10
N LYS A 134 10.55 6.18 1.31
CA LYS A 134 11.84 5.65 1.79
C LYS A 134 11.65 4.31 2.49
N LYS A 135 12.73 3.54 2.52
CA LYS A 135 12.84 2.27 3.23
C LYS A 135 12.65 2.47 4.74
N GLN A 136 11.83 1.63 5.35
CA GLN A 136 11.58 1.67 6.79
C GLN A 136 12.61 0.80 7.53
N GLY A 137 13.66 1.43 8.08
CA GLY A 137 14.72 0.73 8.80
C GLY A 137 15.35 -0.41 7.98
N ASP A 138 15.53 -1.57 8.61
CA ASP A 138 16.08 -2.77 7.96
C ASP A 138 15.01 -3.64 7.24
N SER A 139 13.74 -3.20 7.21
CA SER A 139 12.67 -3.92 6.50
C SER A 139 12.87 -3.90 4.99
N GLN A 140 12.08 -4.64 4.22
CA GLN A 140 12.05 -4.54 2.74
C GLN A 140 10.88 -3.67 2.24
N ILE A 141 10.33 -2.83 3.12
CA ILE A 141 9.11 -2.07 2.88
C ILE A 141 9.44 -0.59 2.77
N TRP A 142 8.89 0.05 1.76
CA TRP A 142 9.06 1.47 1.50
C TRP A 142 7.73 2.18 1.63
N VAL A 143 7.68 3.18 2.50
CA VAL A 143 6.46 3.92 2.84
C VAL A 143 6.65 5.41 2.61
N PRO A 144 5.55 6.19 2.42
CA PRO A 144 5.66 7.61 2.16
C PRO A 144 6.17 8.35 3.40
N GLN A 145 7.20 9.18 3.21
CA GLN A 145 7.67 10.13 4.22
C GLN A 145 7.12 11.54 3.99
N LYS A 146 6.67 11.83 2.77
CA LYS A 146 6.20 13.15 2.36
C LYS A 146 5.08 13.01 1.33
N PHE A 147 4.03 13.81 1.50
CA PHE A 147 2.97 14.02 0.52
C PHE A 147 2.99 15.48 0.06
N THR A 148 3.01 15.72 -1.24
CA THR A 148 2.90 17.06 -1.83
C THR A 148 1.93 17.07 -3.01
N THR A 149 1.61 18.27 -3.46
CA THR A 149 1.03 18.55 -4.77
C THR A 149 2.08 19.29 -5.60
N ASP A 150 2.20 18.98 -6.88
CA ASP A 150 2.98 19.77 -7.85
C ASP A 150 2.10 20.83 -8.52
#